data_AF-A0A1T1BI40-F1
#
_entry.id   AF-A0A1T1BI40-F1
#
_cell.length_a   1.000
_cell.length_b   1.000
_cell.length_c   1.000
_cell.angle_alpha   90.00
_cell.angle_beta   90.00
_cell.angle_gamma   90.00
#
_symmetry.space_group_name_H-M   'P 1'
#
loop_
_entity.id
_entity.type
_entity.pdbx_description
1 polymer ?
#
loop_
_entity_poly.entity_id
_entity_poly.type
_entity_poly.pdbx_seq_one_letter_code
_entity_poly.pdbx_strand_id
1 'polypeptide(L)'
;MFAEGRVLLPHPELDALVAEARALHAAGPAPRPLTGQERFRLIEEVMDARALAAAGDPLHVLVACRAAELALEGLFGLRGWWRVKPQRWLPTLQERDPDAAHDLRALLTTPDAGARQAALEALAVRVTGDLTYQEGGSDPVPVP
;
A
#
# COMPACT_ATOMS: atom_id res chain seq x y z
N MET A 1 -5.41 12.35 17.73
CA MET A 1 -5.38 13.07 19.01
C MET A 1 -6.42 12.55 20.00
N PHE A 2 -7.68 12.27 19.59
CA PHE A 2 -8.71 11.76 20.51
C PHE A 2 -8.66 10.23 20.77
N ALA A 3 -8.34 9.40 19.77
CA ALA A 3 -8.35 7.94 19.95
C ALA A 3 -7.26 7.43 20.92
N GLU A 4 -6.05 8.01 20.84
CA GLU A 4 -4.86 7.60 21.61
C GLU A 4 -4.40 8.66 22.64
N GLY A 5 -5.08 9.81 22.71
CA GLY A 5 -4.73 10.89 23.62
C GLY A 5 -5.17 10.65 25.06
N ARG A 6 -4.55 11.37 25.99
CA ARG A 6 -4.94 11.41 27.40
C ARG A 6 -5.74 12.69 27.67
N VAL A 7 -6.89 12.54 28.31
CA VAL A 7 -7.69 13.67 28.79
C VAL A 7 -6.92 14.41 29.90
N LEU A 8 -6.69 15.71 29.72
CA LEU A 8 -6.04 16.58 30.72
C LEU A 8 -7.03 17.47 31.46
N LEU A 9 -8.11 17.90 30.80
CA LEU A 9 -9.18 18.69 31.38
C LEU A 9 -10.52 17.97 31.12
N PRO A 10 -11.31 17.65 32.16
CA PRO A 10 -12.57 16.95 31.99
C PRO A 10 -13.61 17.87 31.35
N HIS A 11 -14.36 17.33 30.38
CA HIS A 11 -15.50 17.98 29.74
C HIS A 11 -16.60 16.94 29.51
N PRO A 12 -17.88 17.24 29.76
CA PRO A 12 -18.97 16.25 29.75
C PRO A 12 -19.16 15.52 28.40
N GLU A 13 -18.81 16.17 27.29
CA GLU A 13 -18.90 15.58 25.94
C GLU A 13 -17.63 14.79 25.54
N LEU A 14 -16.54 14.92 26.28
CA LEU A 14 -15.23 14.40 25.87
C LEU A 14 -15.17 12.87 25.91
N ASP A 15 -15.85 12.24 26.86
CA ASP A 15 -15.88 10.78 26.96
C ASP A 15 -16.60 10.16 25.76
N ALA A 16 -17.70 10.76 25.31
CA ALA A 16 -18.43 10.33 24.13
C ALA A 16 -17.56 10.50 22.86
N LEU A 17 -16.89 11.64 22.71
CA LEU A 17 -15.98 11.89 21.58
C LEU A 17 -14.77 10.96 21.57
N VAL A 18 -14.20 10.63 22.72
CA VAL A 18 -13.08 9.66 22.83
C VAL A 18 -13.56 8.25 22.47
N ALA A 19 -14.75 7.85 22.96
CA ALA A 19 -15.33 6.56 22.62
C ALA A 19 -15.60 6.43 21.12
N GLU A 20 -16.21 7.44 20.51
CA GLU A 20 -16.45 7.51 19.06
C GLU A 20 -15.13 7.47 18.28
N ALA A 21 -14.14 8.29 18.67
CA ALA A 21 -12.85 8.33 18.00
C ALA A 21 -12.11 6.98 18.08
N ARG A 22 -12.20 6.27 19.21
CA ARG A 22 -11.63 4.93 19.36
C ARG A 22 -12.36 3.90 18.51
N ALA A 23 -13.69 3.96 18.47
CA ALA A 23 -14.49 3.08 17.62
C ALA A 23 -14.16 3.28 16.14
N LEU A 24 -14.09 4.53 15.67
CA LEU A 24 -13.67 4.87 14.31
C LEU A 24 -12.24 4.44 14.01
N HIS A 25 -11.31 4.67 14.95
CA HIS A 25 -9.93 4.25 14.76
C HIS A 25 -9.80 2.72 14.65
N ALA A 26 -10.51 1.98 15.50
CA ALA A 26 -10.54 0.51 15.46
C ALA A 26 -11.21 -0.03 14.19
N ALA A 27 -12.25 0.63 13.69
CA ALA A 27 -12.94 0.25 12.46
C ALA A 27 -12.07 0.43 11.21
N GLY A 28 -11.19 1.43 11.20
CA GLY A 28 -10.41 1.80 10.01
C GLY A 28 -11.24 2.63 9.00
N PRO A 29 -10.59 3.17 7.95
CA PRO A 29 -11.29 3.81 6.85
C PRO A 29 -12.13 2.79 6.05
N ALA A 30 -13.13 3.29 5.32
CA ALA A 30 -13.87 2.45 4.39
C ALA A 30 -12.92 1.82 3.34
N PRO A 31 -12.99 0.50 3.10
CA PRO A 31 -12.25 -0.15 2.03
C PRO A 31 -12.52 0.52 0.69
N ARG A 32 -11.45 0.80 -0.07
CA ARG A 32 -11.54 1.43 -1.39
C ARG A 32 -10.74 0.62 -2.39
N PRO A 33 -11.36 0.09 -3.47
CA PRO A 33 -10.61 -0.56 -4.54
C PRO A 33 -9.72 0.46 -5.25
N LEU A 34 -8.67 -0.05 -5.91
CA LEU A 34 -7.88 0.76 -6.83
C LEU A 34 -8.77 1.33 -7.94
N THR A 35 -8.56 2.60 -8.29
CA THR A 35 -9.08 3.12 -9.55
C THR A 35 -8.33 2.50 -10.73
N GLY A 36 -8.91 2.57 -11.95
CA GLY A 36 -8.22 2.13 -13.16
C GLY A 36 -6.86 2.80 -13.34
N GLN A 37 -6.76 4.09 -13.02
CA GLN A 37 -5.51 4.86 -13.09
C GLN A 37 -4.48 4.41 -12.04
N GLU A 38 -4.91 4.17 -10.79
CA GLU A 38 -4.01 3.67 -9.73
C GLU A 38 -3.47 2.28 -10.07
N ARG A 39 -4.35 1.39 -10.57
CA ARG A 39 -3.96 0.06 -11.04
C ARG A 39 -2.97 0.14 -12.20
N PHE A 40 -3.26 0.96 -13.22
CA PHE A 40 -2.39 1.18 -14.36
C PHE A 40 -1.00 1.65 -13.94
N ARG A 41 -0.94 2.70 -13.11
CA ARG A 41 0.33 3.26 -12.62
C ARG A 41 1.16 2.24 -11.87
N LEU A 42 0.55 1.41 -11.02
CA LEU A 42 1.25 0.36 -10.30
C LEU A 42 1.82 -0.68 -11.28
N ILE A 43 1.04 -1.13 -12.26
CA ILE A 43 1.50 -2.11 -13.26
C ILE A 43 2.66 -1.57 -14.09
N GLU A 44 2.60 -0.31 -14.53
CA GLU A 44 3.69 0.35 -15.25
C GLU A 44 5.00 0.33 -14.46
N GLU A 45 4.98 0.75 -13.19
CA GLU A 45 6.19 0.78 -12.36
C GLU A 45 6.74 -0.63 -12.09
N VAL A 46 5.86 -1.65 -12.03
CA VAL A 46 6.27 -3.06 -11.93
C VAL A 46 6.91 -3.55 -13.23
N MET A 47 6.41 -3.14 -14.40
CA MET A 47 7.01 -3.47 -15.71
C MET A 47 8.36 -2.78 -15.89
N ASP A 48 8.48 -1.52 -15.49
CA ASP A 48 9.76 -0.78 -15.51
C ASP A 48 10.80 -1.46 -14.60
N ALA A 49 10.42 -1.83 -13.38
CA ALA A 49 11.28 -2.59 -12.48
C ALA A 49 11.72 -3.94 -13.09
N ARG A 50 10.80 -4.65 -13.76
CA ARG A 50 11.07 -5.93 -14.44
C ARG A 50 12.11 -5.77 -15.54
N ALA A 51 11.98 -4.73 -16.37
CA ALA A 51 12.91 -4.45 -17.45
C ALA A 51 14.33 -4.18 -16.91
N LEU A 52 14.43 -3.38 -15.85
CA LEU A 52 15.70 -3.10 -15.17
C LEU A 52 16.32 -4.35 -14.53
N ALA A 53 15.50 -5.19 -13.89
CA ALA A 53 15.95 -6.46 -13.31
C ALA A 53 16.54 -7.39 -14.37
N ALA A 54 15.89 -7.51 -15.53
CA ALA A 54 16.36 -8.33 -16.65
C ALA A 54 17.68 -7.82 -17.25
N ALA A 55 17.90 -6.51 -17.24
CA ALA A 55 19.15 -5.89 -17.68
C ALA A 55 20.27 -5.94 -16.63
N GLY A 56 19.98 -6.37 -15.39
CA GLY A 56 20.93 -6.30 -14.28
C GLY A 56 21.26 -4.86 -13.86
N ASP A 57 20.37 -3.91 -14.12
CA ASP A 57 20.59 -2.49 -13.85
C ASP A 57 20.48 -2.20 -12.34
N PRO A 58 21.48 -1.54 -11.71
CA PRO A 58 21.43 -1.19 -10.28
C PRO A 58 20.24 -0.29 -9.91
N LEU A 59 19.67 0.46 -10.85
CA LEU A 59 18.49 1.29 -10.65
C LEU A 59 17.24 0.47 -10.27
N HIS A 60 17.22 -0.83 -10.60
CA HIS A 60 16.13 -1.74 -10.27
C HIS A 60 15.70 -1.64 -8.81
N VAL A 61 16.65 -1.57 -7.85
CA VAL A 61 16.32 -1.49 -6.42
C VAL A 61 15.45 -0.27 -6.11
N LEU A 62 15.78 0.88 -6.70
CA LEU A 62 15.06 2.12 -6.45
C LEU A 62 13.64 2.07 -7.01
N VAL A 63 13.50 1.59 -8.26
CA VAL A 63 12.19 1.48 -8.92
C VAL A 63 11.32 0.44 -8.24
N ALA A 64 11.88 -0.71 -7.85
CA ALA A 64 11.15 -1.74 -7.11
C ALA A 64 10.62 -1.22 -5.75
N CYS A 65 11.41 -0.44 -5.01
CA CYS A 65 10.96 0.18 -3.76
C CYS A 65 9.83 1.20 -3.98
N ARG A 66 9.90 1.99 -5.05
CA ARG A 66 8.84 2.94 -5.41
C ARG A 66 7.54 2.22 -5.81
N ALA A 67 7.63 1.17 -6.60
CA ALA A 67 6.48 0.33 -6.95
C ALA A 67 5.88 -0.36 -5.72
N ALA A 68 6.72 -0.81 -4.77
CA ALA A 68 6.27 -1.38 -3.51
C ALA A 68 5.50 -0.37 -2.65
N GLU A 69 5.90 0.91 -2.63
CA GLU A 69 5.14 1.95 -1.93
C GLU A 69 3.73 2.10 -2.52
N LEU A 70 3.59 2.14 -3.86
CA LEU A 70 2.29 2.18 -4.51
C LEU A 70 1.44 0.94 -4.19
N ALA A 71 2.04 -0.26 -4.21
CA ALA A 71 1.37 -1.49 -3.85
C ALA A 71 0.89 -1.46 -2.38
N LEU A 72 1.71 -0.98 -1.45
CA LEU A 72 1.33 -0.88 -0.04
C LEU A 72 0.24 0.18 0.20
N GLU A 73 0.30 1.33 -0.47
CA GLU A 73 -0.80 2.31 -0.42
C GLU A 73 -2.12 1.70 -0.90
N GLY A 74 -2.07 1.00 -2.03
CA GLY A 74 -3.23 0.29 -2.58
C GLY A 74 -3.74 -0.81 -1.67
N LEU A 75 -2.85 -1.61 -1.08
CA LEU A 75 -3.20 -2.67 -0.13
C LEU A 75 -3.91 -2.11 1.11
N PHE A 76 -3.36 -1.05 1.71
CA PHE A 76 -3.97 -0.40 2.87
C PHE A 76 -5.35 0.18 2.52
N GLY A 77 -5.49 0.80 1.35
CA GLY A 77 -6.78 1.29 0.86
C GLY A 77 -7.80 0.16 0.65
N LEU A 78 -7.41 -0.90 -0.05
CA LEU A 78 -8.24 -2.06 -0.33
C LEU A 78 -8.72 -2.77 0.94
N ARG A 79 -7.88 -2.78 1.99
CA ARG A 79 -8.20 -3.43 3.27
C ARG A 79 -8.89 -2.52 4.28
N GLY A 80 -9.07 -1.23 3.98
CA GLY A 80 -9.64 -0.28 4.92
C GLY A 80 -8.75 -0.07 6.16
N TRP A 81 -7.43 -0.02 5.97
CA TRP A 81 -6.47 0.21 7.05
C TRP A 81 -5.96 1.65 7.05
N TRP A 82 -5.74 2.20 8.25
CA TRP A 82 -5.06 3.48 8.38
C TRP A 82 -3.66 3.40 7.80
N ARG A 83 -3.32 4.34 6.92
CA ARG A 83 -1.97 4.48 6.40
C ARG A 83 -1.01 4.69 7.56
N VAL A 84 0.06 3.91 7.57
CA VAL A 84 1.18 4.06 8.52
C VAL A 84 2.43 4.50 7.78
N LYS A 85 3.38 5.07 8.52
CA LYS A 85 4.67 5.45 7.96
C LYS A 85 5.46 4.20 7.52
N PRO A 86 6.40 4.32 6.55
CA PRO A 86 7.17 3.19 6.06
C PRO A 86 7.85 2.34 7.13
N GLN A 87 8.34 2.95 8.20
CA GLN A 87 9.00 2.26 9.32
C GLN A 87 8.07 1.30 10.08
N ARG A 88 6.75 1.43 9.89
CA ARG A 88 5.72 0.60 10.53
C ARG A 88 5.09 -0.40 9.58
N TRP A 89 5.42 -0.40 8.28
CA TRP A 89 4.83 -1.33 7.31
C TRP A 89 5.08 -2.79 7.69
N LEU A 90 6.34 -3.20 7.85
CA LEU A 90 6.66 -4.60 8.18
C LEU A 90 5.96 -5.10 9.46
N PRO A 91 6.07 -4.43 10.62
CA PRO A 91 5.33 -4.86 11.82
C PRO A 91 3.82 -4.92 11.61
N THR A 92 3.23 -3.93 10.92
CA THR A 92 1.78 -3.89 10.67
C THR A 92 1.34 -5.03 9.76
N LEU A 93 2.10 -5.33 8.70
CA LEU A 93 1.80 -6.45 7.81
C LEU A 93 2.01 -7.79 8.51
N GLN A 94 3.04 -7.95 9.34
CA GLN A 94 3.25 -9.20 10.09
C GLN A 94 2.05 -9.55 10.98
N GLU A 95 1.39 -8.54 11.54
CA GLU A 95 0.19 -8.73 12.37
C GLU A 95 -1.08 -8.98 11.54
N ARG A 96 -1.20 -8.37 10.35
CA ARG A 96 -2.47 -8.29 9.61
C ARG A 96 -2.52 -9.07 8.29
N ASP A 97 -1.38 -9.20 7.60
CA ASP A 97 -1.21 -9.92 6.34
C ASP A 97 0.23 -10.48 6.25
N PRO A 98 0.47 -11.64 6.90
CA PRO A 98 1.80 -12.25 6.98
C PRO A 98 2.43 -12.55 5.62
N ASP A 99 1.61 -12.81 4.62
CA ASP A 99 2.08 -13.10 3.27
C ASP A 99 2.58 -11.81 2.58
N ALA A 100 1.83 -10.70 2.69
CA ALA A 100 2.33 -9.40 2.21
C ALA A 100 3.59 -8.96 2.97
N ALA A 101 3.71 -9.31 4.26
CA ALA A 101 4.92 -9.08 5.03
C ALA A 101 6.12 -9.91 4.53
N HIS A 102 5.87 -11.15 4.13
CA HIS A 102 6.88 -12.03 3.51
C HIS A 102 7.37 -11.42 2.19
N ASP A 103 6.46 -11.03 1.30
CA ASP A 103 6.78 -10.45 0.00
C ASP A 103 7.57 -9.14 0.16
N LEU A 104 7.12 -8.23 1.04
CA LEU A 104 7.86 -6.99 1.33
C LEU A 104 9.26 -7.26 1.90
N ARG A 105 9.39 -8.23 2.81
CA ARG A 105 10.70 -8.58 3.37
C ARG A 105 11.62 -9.15 2.30
N ALA A 106 11.13 -10.04 1.44
CA ALA A 106 11.89 -10.63 0.35
C ALA A 106 12.41 -9.53 -0.59
N LEU A 107 11.54 -8.60 -1.00
CA LEU A 107 11.89 -7.46 -1.84
C LEU A 107 13.03 -6.62 -1.24
N LEU A 108 12.93 -6.28 0.04
CA LEU A 108 13.87 -5.37 0.71
C LEU A 108 15.24 -6.00 1.02
N THR A 109 15.32 -7.32 1.14
CA THR A 109 16.50 -8.00 1.69
C THR A 109 17.24 -8.89 0.71
N THR A 110 16.57 -9.35 -0.35
CA THR A 110 17.22 -10.26 -1.30
C THR A 110 18.26 -9.52 -2.15
N PRO A 111 19.46 -10.10 -2.35
CA PRO A 111 20.47 -9.53 -3.23
C PRO A 111 20.14 -9.76 -4.72
N ASP A 112 19.41 -10.83 -5.03
CA ASP A 112 19.09 -11.22 -6.40
C ASP A 112 17.98 -10.36 -7.01
N ALA A 113 18.23 -9.78 -8.18
CA ALA A 113 17.28 -8.91 -8.85
C ALA A 113 16.02 -9.67 -9.30
N GLY A 114 16.15 -10.91 -9.77
CA GLY A 114 15.01 -11.74 -10.18
C GLY A 114 14.09 -12.06 -9.01
N ALA A 115 14.65 -12.49 -7.88
CA ALA A 115 13.90 -12.76 -6.65
C ALA A 115 13.24 -11.50 -6.08
N ARG A 116 13.91 -10.34 -6.14
CA ARG A 116 13.32 -9.06 -5.72
C ARG A 116 12.13 -8.69 -6.60
N GLN A 117 12.27 -8.85 -7.91
CA GLN A 117 11.19 -8.60 -8.85
C GLN A 117 10.01 -9.56 -8.64
N ALA A 118 10.27 -10.84 -8.41
CA ALA A 118 9.21 -11.81 -8.11
C ALA A 118 8.44 -11.44 -6.83
N ALA A 119 9.14 -10.98 -5.80
CA ALA A 119 8.52 -10.50 -4.57
C ALA A 119 7.69 -9.22 -4.78
N LEU A 120 8.17 -8.29 -5.61
CA LEU A 120 7.41 -7.10 -6.00
C LEU A 120 6.12 -7.48 -6.73
N GLU A 121 6.20 -8.40 -7.68
CA GLU A 121 5.04 -8.86 -8.45
C GLU A 121 4.01 -9.57 -7.58
N ALA A 122 4.45 -10.42 -6.64
CA ALA A 122 3.58 -11.04 -5.66
C ALA A 122 2.84 -10.00 -4.82
N LEU A 123 3.54 -8.95 -4.35
CA LEU A 123 2.93 -7.86 -3.60
C LEU A 123 1.93 -7.06 -4.46
N ALA A 124 2.26 -6.76 -5.72
CA ALA A 124 1.38 -6.04 -6.62
C ALA A 124 0.10 -6.82 -6.94
N VAL A 125 0.21 -8.13 -7.22
CA VAL A 125 -0.92 -9.03 -7.52
C VAL A 125 -1.93 -9.09 -6.38
N ARG A 126 -1.50 -9.00 -5.11
CA ARG A 126 -2.43 -8.93 -3.96
C ARG A 126 -3.38 -7.73 -4.01
N VAL A 127 -3.01 -6.69 -4.76
CA VAL A 127 -3.76 -5.45 -4.86
C VAL A 127 -4.47 -5.34 -6.19
N THR A 128 -3.80 -5.70 -7.29
CA THR A 128 -4.33 -5.57 -8.65
C THR A 128 -5.11 -6.79 -9.13
N GLY A 129 -5.00 -7.92 -8.43
CA GLY A 129 -5.55 -9.23 -8.81
C GLY A 129 -4.71 -9.96 -9.86
N ASP A 130 -4.24 -9.23 -10.87
CA ASP A 130 -3.31 -9.70 -11.90
C ASP A 130 -2.40 -8.55 -12.39
N LEU A 131 -1.45 -8.87 -13.27
CA LEU A 131 -0.58 -7.88 -13.93
C LEU A 131 -0.98 -7.64 -15.39
N THR A 132 -2.25 -7.87 -15.73
CA THR A 132 -2.74 -7.64 -17.09
C THR A 132 -2.71 -6.14 -17.39
N TYR A 133 -1.89 -5.75 -18.36
CA TYR A 133 -1.81 -4.37 -18.81
C TYR A 133 -3.13 -3.94 -19.47
N GLN A 134 -3.69 -2.84 -18.99
CA GLN A 134 -4.87 -2.19 -19.57
C GLN A 134 -4.59 -0.70 -19.47
N GLU A 135 -4.61 0.02 -20.59
CA GLU A 135 -4.45 1.48 -20.58
C GLU A 135 -5.43 2.08 -19.57
N GLY A 136 -4.92 2.97 -18.71
CA GLY A 136 -5.74 3.66 -17.72
C GLY A 136 -6.72 4.59 -18.43
N GLY A 137 -7.88 4.06 -18.82
CA GLY A 137 -8.91 4.82 -19.51
C GLY A 137 -9.27 6.06 -18.70
N SER A 138 -9.04 7.24 -19.28
CA SER A 138 -9.66 8.46 -18.80
C SER A 138 -11.08 8.49 -19.35
N ASP A 139 -12.08 8.38 -18.48
CA ASP A 139 -13.44 8.73 -18.88
C ASP A 139 -13.42 10.18 -19.38
N PRO A 140 -13.93 10.47 -20.60
CA PRO A 140 -13.97 11.84 -21.11
C PRO A 140 -14.88 12.69 -20.19
N VAL A 141 -14.27 13.66 -19.51
CA VAL A 141 -15.01 14.66 -18.74
C VAL A 141 -15.56 15.69 -19.74
N PRO A 142 -16.89 15.89 -19.82
CA PRO A 142 -17.45 16.97 -20.64
C PRO A 142 -16.99 18.31 -20.08
N VAL A 143 -16.36 19.12 -20.94
CA VAL A 143 -15.96 20.50 -20.64
C VAL A 143 -17.16 21.42 -20.93
N PRO A 144 -17.51 22.38 -20.05
CA PRO A 144 -18.62 23.31 -20.28
C PRO A 144 -18.38 24.27 -21.45
#